data_AF-A0A2S3QPF9-F1
#
_entry.id   AF-A0A2S3QPF9-F1
#
_cell.length_a   1.000
_cell.length_b   1.000
_cell.length_c   1.000
_cell.angle_alpha   90.00
_cell.angle_beta   90.00
_cell.angle_gamma   90.00
#
_symmetry.space_group_name_H-M   'P 1'
#
loop_
_entity.id
_entity.type
_entity.pdbx_description
1 polymer ?
#
loop_
_entity_poly.entity_id
_entity_poly.type
_entity_poly.pdbx_seq_one_letter_code
_entity_poly.pdbx_strand_id
1 'polypeptide(L)'
;MENAISNSAISNVLGFFTETGDLKIDEMSRFLEISRAELASAFNLTADKIRPNRIAAKTKERLKELAGAIEFVAETFEGDVNKAKKWINSPNLNFGGSSPKSLILKGRVSKVTKFVYAAKSGY
;
A
#
# COMPACT_ATOMS: atom_id res chain seq x y z
N MET A 1 24.07 -14.66 3.51
CA MET A 1 23.17 -15.26 4.52
C MET A 1 22.03 -14.28 4.71
N GLU A 2 20.90 -14.51 4.05
CA GLU A 2 19.66 -13.78 4.36
C GLU A 2 19.22 -14.19 5.77
N ASN A 3 18.97 -13.21 6.63
CA ASN A 3 18.46 -13.45 7.97
C ASN A 3 17.03 -12.88 8.09
N ALA A 4 16.31 -13.26 9.14
CA ALA A 4 14.93 -12.83 9.35
C ALA A 4 14.76 -11.30 9.34
N ILE A 5 15.81 -10.55 9.72
CA ILE A 5 15.81 -9.08 9.72
C ILE A 5 15.91 -8.54 8.29
N SER A 6 16.82 -9.08 7.46
CA SER A 6 16.92 -8.73 6.04
C SER A 6 15.63 -9.04 5.28
N ASN A 7 14.97 -10.16 5.58
CA ASN A 7 13.67 -10.52 4.97
C ASN A 7 12.49 -9.70 5.51
N SER A 8 12.67 -9.05 6.67
CA SER A 8 11.69 -8.14 7.27
C SER A 8 11.81 -6.70 6.78
N ALA A 9 12.87 -6.38 6.03
CA ALA A 9 13.05 -5.05 5.46
C ALA A 9 11.85 -4.73 4.56
N ILE A 10 11.30 -3.52 4.72
CA ILE A 10 10.27 -3.02 3.83
C ILE A 10 10.95 -2.73 2.49
N SER A 11 10.58 -3.49 1.46
CA SER A 11 10.94 -3.19 0.08
C SER A 11 10.54 -1.75 -0.25
N ASN A 12 11.37 -1.05 -1.02
CA ASN A 12 11.13 0.34 -1.42
C ASN A 12 11.34 0.50 -2.94
N VAL A 13 10.93 -0.51 -3.70
CA VAL A 13 11.04 -0.57 -5.17
C VAL A 13 10.19 0.52 -5.82
N LEU A 14 8.98 0.75 -5.31
CA LEU A 14 8.08 1.81 -5.80
C LEU A 14 8.46 3.18 -5.25
N GLY A 15 9.38 3.25 -4.30
CA GLY A 15 9.90 4.48 -3.72
C GLY A 15 8.91 5.17 -2.78
N PHE A 16 7.97 4.43 -2.17
CA PHE A 16 6.97 5.00 -1.26
C PHE A 16 7.55 5.51 0.04
N PHE A 17 8.76 5.10 0.41
CA PHE A 17 9.42 5.52 1.63
C PHE A 17 10.63 6.40 1.34
N THR A 18 10.88 7.38 2.21
CA THR A 18 12.17 8.09 2.29
C THR A 18 13.24 7.18 2.90
N GLU A 19 14.50 7.59 2.84
CA GLU A 19 15.60 6.90 3.53
C GLU A 19 15.39 6.83 5.06
N THR A 20 14.68 7.81 5.62
CA THR A 20 14.29 7.85 7.04
C THR A 20 13.05 7.01 7.37
N GLY A 21 12.45 6.34 6.38
CA GLY A 21 11.26 5.51 6.54
C GLY A 21 9.94 6.29 6.61
N ASP A 22 9.92 7.57 6.23
CA ASP A 22 8.70 8.36 6.13
C ASP A 22 7.98 8.12 4.81
N LEU A 23 6.64 8.19 4.85
CA LEU A 23 5.81 7.88 3.70
C LEU A 23 5.75 9.07 2.72
N LYS A 24 6.10 8.83 1.46
CA LYS A 24 5.87 9.72 0.33
C LYS A 24 4.47 9.50 -0.23
N ILE A 25 3.49 10.12 0.42
CA ILE A 25 2.05 9.98 0.10
C ILE A 25 1.75 10.29 -1.37
N ASP A 26 2.48 11.23 -1.96
CA ASP A 26 2.31 11.58 -3.37
C ASP A 26 2.69 10.48 -4.34
N GLU A 27 3.78 9.76 -4.06
CA GLU A 27 4.18 8.61 -4.89
C GLU A 27 3.14 7.50 -4.80
N MET A 28 2.66 7.24 -3.59
CA MET A 28 1.61 6.26 -3.35
C MET A 28 0.30 6.63 -4.08
N SER A 29 -0.15 7.89 -3.97
CA SER A 29 -1.33 8.38 -4.68
C SER A 29 -1.17 8.31 -6.20
N ARG A 30 0.00 8.69 -6.73
CA ARG A 30 0.32 8.57 -8.16
C ARG A 30 0.27 7.12 -8.64
N PHE A 31 0.87 6.21 -7.90
CA PHE A 31 0.90 4.79 -8.25
C PHE A 31 -0.49 4.16 -8.22
N LEU A 32 -1.29 4.49 -7.21
CA LEU A 32 -2.68 4.02 -7.09
C LEU A 32 -3.63 4.71 -8.08
N GLU A 33 -3.19 5.79 -8.73
CA GLU A 33 -3.99 6.65 -9.60
C GLU A 33 -5.28 7.10 -8.90
N ILE A 34 -5.12 7.61 -7.68
CA ILE A 34 -6.19 8.20 -6.86
C ILE A 34 -5.72 9.54 -6.30
N SER A 35 -6.65 10.46 -6.11
CA SER A 35 -6.38 11.72 -5.44
C SER A 35 -6.06 11.51 -3.95
N ARG A 36 -5.39 12.48 -3.33
CA ARG A 36 -5.21 12.48 -1.87
C ARG A 36 -6.53 12.50 -1.10
N ALA A 37 -7.59 13.08 -1.69
CA ALA A 37 -8.91 13.12 -1.07
C ALA A 37 -9.57 11.73 -1.05
N GLU A 38 -9.47 10.98 -2.15
CA GLU A 38 -9.91 9.59 -2.22
C GLU A 38 -9.09 8.69 -1.29
N LEU A 39 -7.77 8.91 -1.24
CA LEU A 39 -6.92 8.22 -0.27
C LEU A 39 -7.33 8.57 1.17
N ALA A 40 -7.71 9.81 1.48
CA ALA A 40 -8.23 10.16 2.81
C ALA A 40 -9.55 9.46 3.12
N SER A 41 -10.47 9.44 2.16
CA SER A 41 -11.76 8.78 2.29
C SER A 41 -11.61 7.28 2.56
N ALA A 42 -10.63 6.61 1.92
CA ALA A 42 -10.28 5.21 2.17
C ALA A 42 -9.91 4.90 3.63
N PHE A 43 -9.50 5.90 4.42
CA PHE A 43 -9.18 5.75 5.84
C PHE A 43 -10.24 6.36 6.76
N ASN A 44 -11.42 6.72 6.22
CA ASN A 44 -12.49 7.47 6.90
C ASN A 44 -12.03 8.84 7.40
N LEU A 45 -11.26 9.55 6.57
CA LEU A 45 -10.72 10.86 6.87
C LEU A 45 -11.14 11.88 5.82
N THR A 46 -11.18 13.14 6.22
CA THR A 46 -11.32 14.28 5.31
C THR A 46 -9.97 14.62 4.69
N ALA A 47 -9.98 15.21 3.49
CA ALA A 47 -8.77 15.50 2.72
C ALA A 47 -7.76 16.40 3.47
N ASP A 48 -8.23 17.28 4.36
CA ASP A 48 -7.40 18.14 5.21
C ASP A 48 -6.56 17.37 6.25
N LYS A 49 -6.95 16.13 6.57
CA LYS A 49 -6.25 15.25 7.52
C LYS A 49 -5.09 14.49 6.91
N ILE A 50 -5.00 14.39 5.58
CA ILE A 50 -3.85 13.84 4.87
C ILE A 50 -2.98 14.99 4.34
N ARG A 51 -2.33 15.67 5.28
CA ARG A 51 -1.25 16.63 5.00
C ARG A 51 0.02 16.15 5.71
N PRO A 52 1.20 16.23 5.07
CA PRO A 52 2.46 15.71 5.64
C PRO A 52 2.70 16.10 7.11
N ASN A 53 2.33 17.33 7.49
CA ASN A 53 2.59 17.89 8.81
C ASN A 53 1.41 17.77 9.81
N ARG A 54 0.31 17.09 9.46
CA ARG A 54 -0.92 17.03 10.28
C ARG A 54 -1.58 15.65 10.34
N ILE A 55 -0.95 14.61 9.82
CA ILE A 55 -1.49 13.24 9.90
C ILE A 55 -1.30 12.71 11.32
N ALA A 56 -2.38 12.24 11.94
CA ALA A 56 -2.33 11.57 13.23
C ALA A 56 -1.46 10.30 13.15
N ALA A 57 -0.69 10.00 14.21
CA ALA A 57 0.25 8.87 14.23
C ALA A 57 -0.40 7.55 13.80
N LYS A 58 -1.57 7.20 14.36
CA LYS A 58 -2.33 6.00 13.99
C LYS A 58 -2.70 5.93 12.51
N THR A 59 -3.04 7.07 11.90
CA THR A 59 -3.32 7.14 10.46
C THR A 59 -2.04 6.94 9.66
N LYS A 60 -0.93 7.57 10.08
CA LYS A 60 0.38 7.41 9.46
C LYS A 60 0.79 5.95 9.44
N GLU A 61 0.62 5.23 10.55
CA GLU A 61 0.91 3.79 10.64
C GLU A 61 0.08 2.97 9.67
N ARG A 62 -1.24 3.19 9.61
CA ARG A 62 -2.12 2.45 8.68
C ARG A 62 -1.79 2.75 7.21
N LEU A 63 -1.39 3.98 6.89
CA LEU A 63 -0.93 4.34 5.54
C LEU A 63 0.40 3.66 5.21
N LYS A 64 1.35 3.61 6.18
CA LYS A 64 2.61 2.88 6.03
C LYS A 64 2.37 1.38 5.86
N GLU A 65 1.40 0.80 6.58
CA GLU A 65 1.02 -0.60 6.43
C GLU A 65 0.51 -0.91 5.02
N LEU A 66 -0.34 -0.04 4.46
CA LEU A 66 -0.81 -0.18 3.07
C LEU A 66 0.33 0.00 2.07
N ALA A 67 1.18 1.01 2.26
CA ALA A 67 2.34 1.25 1.39
C ALA A 67 3.30 0.06 1.39
N GLY A 68 3.63 -0.49 2.56
CA GLY A 68 4.49 -1.68 2.68
C GLY A 68 3.90 -2.91 2.01
N ALA A 69 2.58 -3.10 2.10
CA ALA A 69 1.91 -4.18 1.37
C ALA A 69 2.05 -3.99 -0.15
N ILE A 70 1.85 -2.78 -0.67
CA ILE A 70 1.96 -2.53 -2.12
C ILE A 70 3.41 -2.65 -2.62
N GLU A 71 4.39 -2.20 -1.82
CA GLU A 71 5.81 -2.41 -2.11
C GLU A 71 6.15 -3.91 -2.21
N PHE A 72 5.63 -4.72 -1.28
CA PHE A 72 5.81 -6.17 -1.34
C PHE A 72 5.17 -6.81 -2.58
N VAL A 73 4.02 -6.30 -3.03
CA VAL A 73 3.41 -6.75 -4.29
C VAL A 73 4.36 -6.47 -5.46
N ALA A 74 4.99 -5.30 -5.50
CA ALA A 74 5.96 -4.99 -6.55
C ALA A 74 7.22 -5.87 -6.46
N GLU A 75 7.72 -6.12 -5.25
CA GLU A 75 8.83 -7.04 -5.00
C GLU A 75 8.52 -8.46 -5.50
N THR A 76 7.29 -8.96 -5.29
CA THR A 76 6.83 -10.27 -5.80
C THR A 76 6.88 -10.35 -7.33
N PHE A 77 6.81 -9.22 -8.02
CA PHE A 77 6.98 -9.12 -9.47
C PHE A 77 8.40 -8.73 -9.88
N GLU A 78 9.40 -9.01 -9.05
CA GLU A 78 10.82 -8.68 -9.30
C GLU A 78 11.05 -7.18 -9.54
N GLY A 79 10.20 -6.36 -8.91
CA GLY A 79 10.21 -4.91 -9.04
C GLY A 79 9.52 -4.37 -10.30
N ASP A 80 8.82 -5.20 -11.08
CA ASP A 80 8.06 -4.75 -12.25
C ASP A 80 6.84 -3.90 -11.83
N VAL A 81 7.03 -2.59 -11.92
CA VAL A 81 6.01 -1.57 -11.60
C VAL A 81 4.73 -1.76 -12.42
N ASN A 82 4.84 -2.19 -13.69
CA ASN A 82 3.67 -2.35 -14.56
C ASN A 82 2.84 -3.57 -14.15
N LYS A 83 3.48 -4.67 -13.78
CA LYS A 83 2.78 -5.85 -13.22
C LYS A 83 2.10 -5.51 -11.89
N ALA A 84 2.78 -4.77 -11.01
CA ALA A 84 2.21 -4.33 -9.74
C ALA A 84 0.98 -3.43 -9.96
N LYS A 85 1.07 -2.44 -10.87
CA LYS A 85 -0.06 -1.60 -11.27
C LYS A 85 -1.20 -2.42 -11.87
N LYS A 86 -0.89 -3.39 -12.73
CA LYS A 86 -1.90 -4.27 -13.32
C LYS A 86 -2.61 -5.06 -12.23
N TRP A 87 -1.88 -5.63 -11.27
CA TRP A 87 -2.48 -6.37 -10.14
C TRP A 87 -3.41 -5.49 -9.30
N ILE A 88 -2.98 -4.27 -8.96
CA ILE A 88 -3.79 -3.31 -8.18
C ILE A 88 -5.10 -2.96 -8.88
N ASN A 89 -5.09 -2.87 -10.21
CA ASN A 89 -6.25 -2.48 -11.00
C ASN A 89 -7.10 -3.66 -11.48
N SER A 90 -6.57 -4.88 -11.46
CA SER A 90 -7.26 -6.06 -11.99
C SER A 90 -8.23 -6.67 -10.98
N PRO A 91 -9.40 -7.19 -11.44
CA PRO A 91 -10.25 -8.06 -10.63
C PRO A 91 -9.47 -9.22 -10.00
N ASN A 92 -9.72 -9.49 -8.72
CA ASN A 92 -9.10 -10.60 -8.00
C ASN A 92 -10.17 -11.47 -7.35
N LEU A 93 -10.15 -12.78 -7.60
CA LEU A 93 -11.12 -13.74 -7.07
C LEU A 93 -11.10 -13.82 -5.54
N ASN A 94 -9.93 -13.64 -4.90
CA ASN A 94 -9.81 -13.56 -3.45
C ASN A 94 -10.56 -12.36 -2.84
N PHE A 95 -10.92 -11.40 -3.69
CA PHE A 95 -11.68 -10.21 -3.34
C PHE A 95 -13.11 -10.24 -3.90
N GLY A 96 -13.61 -11.42 -4.31
CA GLY A 96 -14.93 -11.58 -4.89
C GLY A 96 -15.09 -10.83 -6.21
N GLY A 97 -14.02 -10.79 -7.03
CA GLY A 97 -14.01 -10.10 -8.32
C GLY A 97 -13.75 -8.59 -8.24
N SER A 98 -13.63 -8.01 -7.04
CA SER A 98 -13.17 -6.61 -6.90
C SER A 98 -11.65 -6.51 -7.09
N SER A 99 -11.17 -5.39 -7.61
CA SER A 99 -9.74 -5.09 -7.62
C SER A 99 -9.25 -4.59 -6.25
N PRO A 100 -7.94 -4.74 -5.93
CA PRO A 100 -7.34 -4.13 -4.75
C PRO A 100 -7.63 -2.62 -4.65
N LYS A 101 -7.50 -1.87 -5.75
CA LYS A 101 -7.83 -0.43 -5.81
C LYS A 101 -9.28 -0.16 -5.41
N SER A 102 -10.23 -0.95 -5.94
CA SER A 102 -11.65 -0.82 -5.58
C SER A 102 -11.90 -1.03 -4.09
N LEU A 103 -11.22 -2.01 -3.47
CA LEU A 103 -11.33 -2.25 -2.04
C LEU A 103 -10.75 -1.08 -1.22
N ILE A 104 -9.59 -0.55 -1.62
CA ILE A 104 -8.98 0.62 -0.97
C ILE A 104 -9.97 1.79 -1.00
N LEU A 105 -10.50 2.14 -2.18
CA LEU A 105 -11.46 3.25 -2.34
C LEU A 105 -12.75 3.07 -1.52
N LYS A 106 -13.18 1.82 -1.28
CA LYS A 106 -14.33 1.48 -0.44
C LYS A 106 -14.01 1.42 1.07
N GLY A 107 -12.82 1.87 1.47
CA GLY A 107 -12.36 1.84 2.87
C GLY A 107 -11.99 0.45 3.39
N ARG A 108 -11.92 -0.56 2.53
CA ARG A 108 -11.58 -1.96 2.88
C ARG A 108 -10.09 -2.23 2.79
N VAL A 109 -9.28 -1.24 3.16
CA VAL A 109 -7.80 -1.28 3.13
C VAL A 109 -7.24 -2.50 3.86
N SER A 110 -7.80 -2.81 5.05
CA SER A 110 -7.34 -3.93 5.87
C SER A 110 -7.52 -5.29 5.18
N LYS A 111 -8.48 -5.43 4.26
CA LYS A 111 -8.66 -6.66 3.49
C LYS A 111 -7.51 -6.89 2.51
N VAL A 112 -7.03 -5.80 1.90
CA VAL A 112 -5.89 -5.84 0.97
C VAL A 112 -4.59 -6.11 1.73
N THR A 113 -4.31 -5.36 2.80
CA THR A 113 -3.05 -5.53 3.55
C THR A 113 -2.93 -6.93 4.15
N LYS A 114 -3.99 -7.44 4.77
CA LYS A 114 -4.01 -8.81 5.33
C LYS A 114 -3.78 -9.88 4.28
N PHE A 115 -4.42 -9.77 3.10
CA PHE A 115 -4.20 -10.71 2.01
C PHE A 115 -2.73 -10.74 1.58
N VAL A 116 -2.15 -9.57 1.39
CA VAL A 116 -0.76 -9.44 0.93
C VAL A 116 0.22 -10.00 1.97
N TYR A 117 0.05 -9.67 3.25
CA TYR A 117 0.95 -10.19 4.30
C TYR A 117 0.75 -11.68 4.56
N ALA A 118 -0.47 -12.21 4.43
CA ALA A 118 -0.71 -13.65 4.46
C ALA A 118 0.01 -14.34 3.30
N ALA A 119 -0.07 -13.79 2.09
CA ALA A 119 0.65 -14.30 0.92
C ALA A 119 2.18 -14.23 1.11
N LYS A 120 2.71 -13.15 1.73
CA LYS A 120 4.13 -13.01 2.05
C LYS A 120 4.64 -14.08 3.01
N SER A 121 3.82 -14.44 4.00
CA SER A 121 4.26 -15.34 5.07
C SER A 121 4.35 -16.80 4.61
N GLY A 122 3.89 -17.11 3.40
CA GLY A 122 3.52 -18.48 3.03
C GLY A 122 2.28 -18.86 3.83
N TYR A 123 1.23 -19.32 3.17
CA TYR A 123 0.11 -19.91 3.89
C TYR A 123 0.56 -21.07 4.78
#